data_AF-A0A658NPH6-F1
#
_entry.id   AF-A0A658NPH6-F1
#
_cell.length_a   1.000
_cell.length_b   1.000
_cell.length_c   1.000
_cell.angle_alpha   90.00
_cell.angle_beta   90.00
_cell.angle_gamma   90.00
#
_symmetry.space_group_name_H-M   'P 1'
#
loop_
_entity.id
_entity.type
_entity.pdbx_description
1 polymer ?
#
loop_
_entity_poly.entity_id
_entity_poly.type
_entity_poly.pdbx_seq_one_letter_code
_entity_poly.pdbx_strand_id
1 'polypeptide(L)'
;KGYALINNEFQRVINKLAFLPYGLILISHSQERDIETRTGKHTRIVPTLPEKARKLVTGLVDLILFCDLDMKTGEDGKPVWQRVMRTKPSPNYDAGDRTGRLPEVIPLDFSSFM
;
A
#
# COMPACT_ATOMS: atom_id res chain seq x y z
N LYS A 1 27.98 11.22 2.47
CA LYS A 1 28.01 10.49 3.77
C LYS A 1 26.73 10.70 4.60
N GLY A 2 26.13 11.90 4.66
CA GLY A 2 24.90 12.15 5.44
C GLY A 2 23.67 11.31 5.07
N TYR A 3 23.43 11.06 3.77
CA TYR A 3 22.28 10.25 3.34
C TYR A 3 22.31 8.80 3.84
N ALA A 4 23.51 8.23 4.05
CA ALA A 4 23.62 6.89 4.64
C ALA A 4 23.24 6.91 6.12
N LEU A 5 23.64 7.93 6.87
CA LEU A 5 23.29 8.10 8.28
C LEU A 5 21.77 8.22 8.48
N ILE A 6 21.09 8.99 7.62
CA ILE A 6 19.63 9.14 7.68
C ILE A 6 18.93 7.80 7.44
N ASN A 7 19.36 7.03 6.42
CA ASN A 7 18.76 5.72 6.14
C ASN A 7 19.01 4.72 7.28
N ASN A 8 20.22 4.71 7.84
CA ASN A 8 20.55 3.85 8.98
C ASN A 8 19.70 4.19 10.22
N GLU A 9 19.49 5.48 10.47
CA GLU A 9 18.68 5.94 11.59
C GLU A 9 17.20 5.60 11.40
N PHE A 10 16.67 5.81 10.19
CA PHE A 10 15.31 5.41 9.84
C PHE A 10 15.10 3.90 10.05
N GLN A 11 16.03 3.07 9.55
CA GLN A 11 15.99 1.62 9.74
C GLN A 11 16.03 1.23 11.22
N ARG A 12 16.91 1.86 12.00
CA ARG A 12 17.06 1.58 13.44
C ARG A 12 15.76 1.84 14.20
N VAL A 13 15.09 2.95 13.94
CA VAL A 13 13.84 3.32 14.62
C VAL A 13 12.69 2.39 14.22
N ILE A 14 12.52 2.15 12.91
CA ILE A 14 11.46 1.28 12.40
C ILE A 14 11.60 -0.15 12.94
N ASN A 15 12.83 -0.69 12.95
CA ASN A 15 13.07 -2.03 13.52
C ASN A 15 12.72 -2.09 15.01
N LYS A 16 13.07 -1.06 15.79
CA LYS A 16 12.71 -1.03 17.22
C LYS A 16 11.20 -1.07 17.43
N LEU A 17 10.44 -0.33 16.62
CA LEU A 17 8.97 -0.35 16.69
C LEU A 17 8.40 -1.72 16.31
N ALA A 18 8.94 -2.35 15.27
CA ALA A 18 8.49 -3.65 14.79
C ALA A 18 8.74 -4.80 15.78
N PHE A 19 9.73 -4.67 16.67
CA PHE A 19 10.02 -5.69 17.70
C PHE A 19 9.26 -5.50 19.02
N LEU A 20 8.44 -4.46 19.15
CA LEU A 20 7.56 -4.32 20.31
C LEU A 20 6.40 -5.32 20.22
N PRO A 21 5.79 -5.73 21.36
CA PRO A 21 4.64 -6.64 21.37
C PRO A 21 3.33 -5.94 20.96
N TYR A 22 3.38 -5.08 19.94
CA TYR A 22 2.26 -4.32 19.39
C TYR A 22 2.19 -4.50 17.88
N GLY A 23 0.99 -4.37 17.31
CA GLY A 23 0.83 -4.27 15.87
C GLY A 23 1.38 -2.93 15.37
N LEU A 24 2.27 -2.97 14.39
CA LEU A 24 2.79 -1.76 13.72
C LEU A 24 1.99 -1.51 12.43
N ILE A 25 1.26 -0.39 12.38
CA ILE A 25 0.55 0.08 11.20
C ILE A 25 1.22 1.35 10.70
N LEU A 26 1.61 1.35 9.41
CA LEU A 26 2.24 2.49 8.75
C LEU A 26 1.30 3.02 7.67
N ILE A 27 1.01 4.32 7.69
CA ILE A 27 0.09 4.96 6.75
C ILE A 27 0.86 6.02 5.96
N SER A 28 0.63 6.04 4.64
CA SER A 28 1.21 7.02 3.72
C SER A 28 0.19 7.38 2.67
N HIS A 29 0.21 8.63 2.23
CA HIS A 29 -0.53 9.05 1.05
C HIS A 29 -0.03 8.34 -0.20
N SER A 30 -0.94 8.07 -1.13
CA SER A 30 -0.60 7.59 -2.46
C SER A 30 -0.36 8.75 -3.43
N GLN A 31 0.47 8.49 -4.44
CA GLN A 31 0.70 9.38 -5.58
C GLN A 31 0.79 8.53 -6.86
N GLU A 32 0.38 9.11 -7.97
CA GLU A 32 0.59 8.51 -9.29
C GLU A 32 2.03 8.75 -9.74
N ARG A 33 2.65 7.72 -10.31
CA ARG A 33 3.99 7.80 -10.85
C ARG A 33 4.06 7.06 -12.18
N ASP A 34 4.51 7.74 -13.22
CA ASP A 34 4.75 7.12 -14.50
C ASP A 34 6.02 6.27 -14.45
N ILE A 35 5.87 4.99 -14.77
CA ILE A 35 6.97 4.05 -14.90
C ILE A 35 7.21 3.81 -16.38
N GLU A 36 8.41 4.17 -16.84
CA GLU A 36 8.88 3.84 -18.18
C GLU A 36 9.31 2.38 -18.22
N THR A 37 8.61 1.59 -19.03
CA THR A 37 8.94 0.21 -19.32
C THR A 37 9.39 0.08 -20.78
N ARG A 38 10.03 -1.04 -21.14
CA ARG A 38 10.47 -1.29 -22.52
C ARG A 38 9.33 -1.28 -23.54
N THR A 39 8.08 -1.49 -23.09
CA THR A 39 6.87 -1.57 -23.92
C THR A 39 6.01 -0.31 -23.85
N GLY A 40 6.38 0.70 -23.05
CA GLY A 40 5.63 1.96 -22.92
C GLY A 40 5.62 2.54 -21.50
N LYS A 41 4.92 3.67 -21.34
CA LYS A 41 4.67 4.30 -20.04
C LYS A 41 3.45 3.66 -19.39
N HIS A 42 3.57 3.28 -18.13
CA HIS A 42 2.46 2.81 -17.32
C HIS A 42 2.39 3.62 -16.02
N THR A 43 1.22 4.19 -15.74
CA THR A 43 0.98 4.93 -14.51
C THR A 43 0.72 3.96 -13.37
N ARG A 44 1.51 4.08 -12.30
CA ARG A 44 1.41 3.24 -11.12
C ARG A 44 1.20 4.09 -9.88
N ILE A 45 0.26 3.68 -9.04
CA ILE A 45 -0.01 4.29 -7.75
C ILE A 45 0.99 3.74 -6.74
N VAL A 46 1.73 4.64 -6.10
CA VAL A 46 2.79 4.30 -5.15
C VAL A 46 2.66 5.17 -3.91
N PRO A 47 3.15 4.73 -2.73
CA PRO A 47 3.20 5.61 -1.57
C PRO A 47 4.15 6.78 -1.83
N THR A 48 3.89 7.93 -1.21
CA THR A 48 4.76 9.14 -1.26
C THR A 48 6.10 8.95 -0.56
N LEU A 49 6.35 7.77 0.02
CA LEU A 49 7.62 7.41 0.63
C LEU A 49 8.78 7.46 -0.37
N PRO A 50 9.94 8.02 0.03
CA PRO A 50 11.17 7.90 -0.73
C PRO A 50 11.52 6.44 -1.02
N GLU A 51 12.08 6.17 -2.20
CA GLU A 51 12.27 4.80 -2.69
C GLU A 51 13.05 3.88 -1.73
N LYS A 52 14.06 4.40 -1.04
CA LYS A 52 14.82 3.64 -0.04
C LYS A 52 13.98 3.24 1.17
N ALA A 53 13.20 4.19 1.71
CA ALA A 53 12.30 3.94 2.82
C ALA A 53 11.19 2.96 2.42
N ARG A 54 10.62 3.12 1.21
CA ARG A 54 9.63 2.19 0.66
C ARG A 54 10.17 0.77 0.57
N LYS A 55 11.35 0.56 -0.05
CA LYS A 55 11.99 -0.77 -0.16
C LYS A 55 12.20 -1.42 1.21
N LEU A 56 12.64 -0.65 2.20
CA LEU A 56 12.83 -1.11 3.57
C LEU A 56 11.51 -1.54 4.22
N VAL A 57 10.50 -0.67 4.19
CA VAL A 57 9.18 -0.92 4.80
C VAL A 57 8.49 -2.11 4.12
N THR A 58 8.48 -2.17 2.79
CA THR A 58 7.93 -3.29 2.00
C THR A 58 8.59 -4.63 2.34
N GLY A 59 9.90 -4.63 2.63
CA GLY A 59 10.61 -5.82 3.10
C GLY A 59 10.27 -6.24 4.53
N LEU A 60 9.89 -5.28 5.37
CA LEU A 60 9.59 -5.50 6.79
C LEU A 60 8.15 -5.98 7.03
N VAL A 61 7.17 -5.38 6.36
CA VAL A 61 5.74 -5.64 6.63
C VAL A 61 5.25 -6.94 5.99
N ASP A 62 4.30 -7.59 6.63
CA ASP A 62 3.63 -8.79 6.09
C ASP A 62 2.41 -8.46 5.22
N LEU A 63 1.82 -7.29 5.42
CA LEU A 63 0.65 -6.78 4.71
C LEU A 63 0.96 -5.41 4.11
N ILE A 64 0.57 -5.22 2.85
CA ILE A 64 0.61 -3.95 2.11
C ILE A 64 -0.80 -3.76 1.56
N LEU A 65 -1.51 -2.76 2.08
CA LEU A 65 -2.92 -2.55 1.84
C LEU A 65 -3.10 -1.22 1.13
N PHE A 66 -3.75 -1.23 -0.03
CA PHE A 66 -4.04 -0.02 -0.78
C PHE A 66 -5.51 0.36 -0.65
N CYS A 67 -5.77 1.49 -0.01
CA CYS A 67 -7.12 2.05 0.12
C CYS A 67 -7.47 2.83 -1.15
N ASP A 68 -8.57 2.44 -1.79
CA ASP A 68 -8.98 2.85 -3.13
C ASP A 68 -10.47 3.23 -3.15
N LEU A 69 -10.87 3.98 -4.19
CA LEU A 69 -12.27 4.23 -4.53
C LEU A 69 -12.62 3.41 -5.76
N ASP A 70 -13.37 2.33 -5.56
CA ASP A 70 -13.82 1.45 -6.63
C ASP A 70 -15.14 1.98 -7.20
N MET A 71 -15.17 2.23 -8.50
CA MET A 71 -16.38 2.63 -9.21
C MET A 71 -17.18 1.39 -9.60
N LYS A 72 -18.41 1.29 -9.11
CA LYS A 72 -19.38 0.28 -9.55
C LYS A 72 -20.54 0.94 -10.25
N THR A 73 -21.11 0.26 -11.24
CA THR A 73 -22.38 0.69 -11.84
C THR A 73 -23.50 0.29 -10.89
N GLY A 74 -24.21 1.28 -10.34
CA GLY A 74 -25.41 1.04 -9.53
C GLY A 74 -26.58 0.53 -10.38
N GLU A 75 -27.63 0.05 -9.72
CA GLU A 75 -28.83 -0.50 -10.39
C GLU A 75 -29.49 0.51 -11.35
N ASP A 76 -29.39 1.81 -11.05
CA ASP A 76 -29.89 2.91 -11.88
C ASP A 76 -28.98 3.27 -13.07
N GLY A 77 -27.92 2.51 -13.31
CA GLY A 77 -26.89 2.81 -14.31
C GLY A 77 -25.94 3.95 -13.93
N LYS A 78 -26.09 4.54 -12.74
CA LYS A 78 -25.25 5.64 -12.24
C LYS A 78 -23.98 5.10 -11.57
N PRO A 79 -22.84 5.81 -11.67
CA PRO A 79 -21.62 5.42 -10.97
C PRO A 79 -21.80 5.57 -9.45
N VAL A 80 -21.53 4.50 -8.72
CA VAL A 80 -21.48 4.46 -7.26
C VAL A 80 -20.04 4.18 -6.86
N TRP A 81 -19.46 5.09 -6.08
CA TRP A 81 -18.09 4.94 -5.59
C TRP A 81 -18.11 4.26 -4.22
N GLN A 82 -17.40 3.14 -4.11
CA GLN A 82 -17.25 2.40 -2.86
C GLN A 82 -15.80 2.49 -2.39
N ARG A 83 -15.58 2.76 -1.09
CA ARG A 83 -14.25 2.63 -0.50
C ARG A 83 -13.90 1.16 -0.39
N VAL A 84 -12.74 0.79 -0.90
CA VAL A 84 -12.25 -0.59 -0.84
C VAL A 84 -10.77 -0.63 -0.46
N MET A 85 -10.34 -1.77 0.04
CA MET A 85 -8.95 -2.06 0.35
C MET A 85 -8.48 -3.21 -0.55
N ARG A 86 -7.47 -2.97 -1.36
CA ARG A 86 -6.82 -3.98 -2.22
C ARG A 86 -5.73 -4.67 -1.41
N THR A 87 -5.68 -6.00 -1.45
CA THR A 87 -4.72 -6.80 -0.65
C THR A 87 -3.74 -7.61 -1.50
N LYS A 88 -3.95 -7.68 -2.82
CA LYS A 88 -3.15 -8.47 -3.75
C LYS A 88 -2.34 -7.59 -4.68
N PRO A 89 -1.16 -8.07 -5.12
CA PRO A 89 -0.29 -7.28 -6.00
C PRO A 89 -0.95 -7.00 -7.34
N SER A 90 -0.72 -5.79 -7.86
CA SER A 90 -1.23 -5.33 -9.14
C SER A 90 -0.15 -4.56 -9.91
N PRO A 91 -0.17 -4.57 -11.25
CA PRO A 91 0.66 -3.65 -12.03
C PRO A 91 0.41 -2.18 -11.69
N ASN A 92 -0.83 -1.83 -11.35
CA ASN A 92 -1.30 -0.45 -11.22
C ASN A 92 -1.07 0.14 -9.81
N TYR A 93 -0.86 -0.67 -8.78
CA TYR A 93 -0.68 -0.20 -7.40
C TYR A 93 0.19 -1.13 -6.56
N ASP A 94 0.64 -0.67 -5.40
CA ASP A 94 1.33 -1.48 -4.40
C ASP A 94 0.34 -2.10 -3.41
N ALA A 95 0.18 -3.42 -3.44
CA ALA A 95 -0.52 -4.18 -2.41
C ALA A 95 0.08 -5.59 -2.33
N GLY A 96 -0.17 -6.29 -1.22
CA GLY A 96 0.36 -7.61 -0.98
C GLY A 96 -0.03 -8.18 0.38
N ASP A 97 -0.15 -9.50 0.43
CA ASP A 97 -0.49 -10.27 1.61
C ASP A 97 0.38 -11.52 1.64
N ARG A 98 1.35 -11.56 2.56
CA ARG A 98 2.25 -12.72 2.72
C ARG A 98 1.54 -13.96 3.26
N THR A 99 0.40 -13.79 3.94
CA THR A 99 -0.35 -14.93 4.48
C THR A 99 -1.08 -15.69 3.38
N GLY A 100 -1.41 -15.00 2.28
CA GLY A 100 -2.20 -15.51 1.16
C GLY A 100 -3.69 -15.69 1.49
N ARG A 101 -4.14 -15.34 2.70
CA ARG A 101 -5.48 -15.64 3.21
C ARG A 101 -6.51 -14.54 2.96
N LEU A 102 -6.07 -13.31 2.68
CA LEU A 102 -6.99 -12.20 2.45
C LEU A 102 -7.65 -12.31 1.06
N PRO A 103 -8.92 -11.90 0.91
CA PRO A 103 -9.56 -11.77 -0.40
C PRO A 103 -8.93 -10.62 -1.18
N GLU A 104 -9.10 -10.61 -2.50
CA GLU A 104 -8.50 -9.59 -3.37
C GLU A 104 -8.91 -8.16 -2.99
N VAL A 105 -10.20 -7.99 -2.67
CA VAL A 105 -10.81 -6.72 -2.31
C VAL A 105 -11.59 -6.89 -1.02
N ILE A 106 -11.36 -5.98 -0.09
CA ILE A 106 -12.07 -5.88 1.18
C ILE A 106 -12.88 -4.57 1.17
N PRO A 107 -14.20 -4.58 1.43
CA PRO A 107 -14.96 -3.35 1.63
C PRO A 107 -14.38 -2.53 2.78
N LEU A 108 -14.12 -1.24 2.55
CA LEU A 108 -13.67 -0.31 3.59
C LEU A 108 -14.89 0.30 4.30
N ASP A 109 -15.70 -0.59 4.86
CA ASP A 109 -16.92 -0.27 5.58
C ASP A 109 -16.90 -1.01 6.91
N PHE A 110 -16.87 -0.26 8.01
CA PHE A 110 -16.80 -0.83 9.36
C PHE A 110 -17.99 -1.73 9.67
N SER A 111 -19.17 -1.42 9.11
CA SER A 111 -20.37 -2.23 9.32
C SER A 111 -20.28 -3.64 8.73
N SER A 112 -19.35 -3.86 7.80
CA SER A 112 -19.09 -5.19 7.22
C SER A 112 -18.31 -6.13 8.15
N PHE A 113 -17.82 -5.64 9.31
CA PHE A 113 -16.97 -6.40 10.25
C PHE A 113 -17.53 -6.54 11.66
N MET A 114 -18.74 -6.04 11.93
CA MET A 114 -19.47 -6.24 13.19
C MET A 114 -20.50 -7.36 13.04
#